data_AF-G5Q4L0-F1
#
_entry.id   AF-G5Q4L0-F1
#
_cell.length_a   1.000
_cell.length_b   1.000
_cell.length_c   1.000
_cell.angle_alpha   90.00
_cell.angle_beta   90.00
_cell.angle_gamma   90.00
#
_symmetry.space_group_name_H-M   'P 1'
#
loop_
_entity.id
_entity.type
_entity.pdbx_description
1 polymer ?
#
loop_
_entity_poly.entity_id
_entity_poly.type
_entity_poly.pdbx_seq_one_letter_code
_entity_poly.pdbx_strand_id
1 'polypeptide(L)'
;MKLLILGNHTCGNRGDSAIMRGLLDAIRQQAPEAEMDVMSRFPVSSAWLQGRPIIADPLYQLSQKQQAAAGLNGRVKKVLRRRFQHKILLSKVAQEGSLRNFAIAPECAV
;
A
#
# COMPACT_ATOMS: atom_id res chain seq x y z
N MET A 1 10.80 -17.74 -3.60
CA MET A 1 10.57 -16.44 -4.28
C MET A 1 9.71 -15.58 -3.37
N LYS A 2 9.85 -14.24 -3.36
CA LYS A 2 8.98 -13.34 -2.58
C LYS A 2 8.04 -12.58 -3.52
N LEU A 3 6.74 -12.65 -3.27
CA LEU A 3 5.69 -12.04 -4.06
C LEU A 3 4.88 -11.07 -3.20
N LEU A 4 4.82 -9.81 -3.59
CA LEU A 4 3.92 -8.83 -2.99
C LEU A 4 2.72 -8.61 -3.91
N ILE A 5 1.53 -8.97 -3.45
CA ILE A 5 0.28 -8.81 -4.21
C ILE A 5 -0.43 -7.54 -3.76
N LEU A 6 -0.57 -6.62 -4.70
CA LEU A 6 -1.29 -5.35 -4.58
C LEU A 6 -2.21 -5.22 -5.80
N GLY A 7 -3.45 -4.81 -5.58
CA GLY A 7 -4.38 -4.60 -6.69
C GLY A 7 -5.75 -4.13 -6.22
N ASN A 8 -6.60 -3.75 -7.18
CA ASN A 8 -7.94 -3.25 -6.86
C ASN A 8 -8.80 -4.28 -6.11
N HIS A 9 -8.56 -5.57 -6.34
CA HIS A 9 -9.26 -6.69 -5.71
C HIS A 9 -8.56 -7.23 -4.46
N THR A 10 -7.55 -6.56 -3.91
CA THR A 10 -7.06 -6.91 -2.55
C THR A 10 -7.98 -6.33 -1.46
N CYS A 11 -9.12 -5.75 -1.83
CA CYS A 11 -10.07 -5.10 -0.93
C CYS A 11 -10.98 -6.10 -0.19
N GLY A 12 -11.61 -5.63 0.89
CA GLY A 12 -12.38 -6.47 1.82
C GLY A 12 -13.80 -6.82 1.39
N ASN A 13 -14.05 -7.06 0.09
CA ASN A 13 -15.33 -7.58 -0.39
C ASN A 13 -15.25 -9.11 -0.55
N ARG A 14 -16.39 -9.81 -0.43
CA ARG A 14 -16.46 -11.27 -0.55
C ARG A 14 -16.05 -11.76 -1.94
N GLY A 15 -16.50 -11.09 -3.00
CA GLY A 15 -16.15 -11.43 -4.39
C GLY A 15 -14.66 -11.26 -4.67
N ASP A 16 -14.11 -10.10 -4.31
CA ASP A 16 -12.68 -9.81 -4.40
C ASP A 16 -11.84 -10.84 -3.63
N SER A 17 -12.29 -11.22 -2.43
CA SER A 17 -11.62 -12.22 -1.61
C SER A 17 -11.65 -13.62 -2.21
N ALA A 18 -12.72 -14.00 -2.92
CA ALA A 18 -12.78 -15.28 -3.63
C ALA A 18 -11.78 -15.34 -4.79
N ILE A 19 -11.69 -14.25 -5.57
CA ILE A 19 -10.71 -14.12 -6.65
C ILE A 19 -9.28 -14.19 -6.08
N MET A 20 -9.01 -13.44 -5.01
CA MET A 20 -7.70 -13.43 -4.35
C MET A 20 -7.31 -14.78 -3.77
N ARG A 21 -8.23 -15.51 -3.13
CA ARG A 21 -7.98 -16.88 -2.64
C ARG A 21 -7.63 -17.82 -3.80
N GLY A 22 -8.41 -17.80 -4.88
CA GLY A 22 -8.13 -18.62 -6.06
C GLY A 22 -6.75 -18.34 -6.67
N LEU A 23 -6.35 -17.07 -6.76
CA LEU A 23 -5.01 -16.68 -7.21
C LEU A 23 -3.91 -17.20 -6.27
N LEU A 24 -4.06 -16.99 -4.96
CA LEU A 24 -3.10 -17.44 -3.96
C LEU A 24 -2.96 -18.97 -3.95
N ASP A 25 -4.05 -19.69 -4.10
CA ASP A 25 -4.06 -21.15 -4.16
C ASP A 25 -3.41 -21.67 -5.44
N ALA A 26 -3.68 -21.03 -6.58
CA ALA A 26 -3.01 -21.36 -7.85
C ALA A 26 -1.49 -21.14 -7.78
N ILE A 27 -1.05 -20.05 -7.15
CA ILE A 27 0.38 -19.78 -6.94
C ILE A 27 0.99 -20.82 -6.01
N ARG A 28 0.33 -21.17 -4.89
CA ARG A 28 0.81 -22.21 -3.96
C ARG A 28 0.96 -23.57 -4.62
N GLN A 29 0.06 -23.93 -5.54
CA GLN A 29 0.15 -25.19 -6.27
C GLN A 29 1.34 -25.23 -7.22
N GLN A 30 1.64 -24.10 -7.88
CA GLN A 30 2.74 -24.02 -8.87
C GLN A 30 4.10 -23.74 -8.22
N ALA A 31 4.13 -23.03 -7.10
CA ALA A 31 5.33 -22.63 -6.37
C ALA A 31 5.08 -22.67 -4.85
N PRO A 32 5.14 -23.86 -4.22
CA PRO A 32 4.89 -24.04 -2.79
C PRO A 32 5.80 -23.20 -1.88
N GLU A 33 7.03 -22.97 -2.32
CA GLU A 33 8.06 -22.17 -1.62
C GLU A 33 7.98 -20.66 -1.93
N ALA A 34 6.92 -20.20 -2.60
CA ALA A 34 6.67 -18.78 -2.77
C ALA A 34 6.14 -18.17 -1.45
N GLU A 35 6.92 -17.25 -0.88
CA GLU A 35 6.42 -16.35 0.16
C GLU A 35 5.54 -15.30 -0.52
N MET A 36 4.27 -15.25 -0.13
CA MET A 36 3.33 -14.27 -0.68
C MET A 36 2.89 -13.34 0.43
N ASP A 37 3.04 -12.05 0.24
CA ASP A 37 2.44 -11.00 1.05
C ASP A 37 1.31 -10.33 0.26
N VAL A 38 0.25 -9.94 0.95
CA VAL A 38 -0.88 -9.24 0.33
C VAL A 38 -1.06 -7.91 1.04
N MET A 39 -1.20 -6.84 0.26
CA MET A 39 -1.42 -5.50 0.78
C MET A 39 -2.82 -5.00 0.43
N SER A 40 -3.50 -4.37 1.38
CA SER A 40 -4.87 -3.88 1.22
C SER A 40 -5.11 -2.53 1.87
N ARG A 41 -6.04 -1.77 1.27
CA ARG A 41 -6.66 -0.59 1.87
C ARG A 41 -7.59 -0.92 3.04
N PHE A 42 -8.05 -2.17 3.13
CA PHE A 42 -8.98 -2.67 4.15
C PHE A 42 -8.40 -3.92 4.84
N PRO A 43 -7.30 -3.78 5.61
CA PRO A 43 -6.53 -4.93 6.11
C PRO A 43 -7.35 -5.82 7.05
N VAL A 44 -8.17 -5.26 7.93
CA VAL A 44 -8.95 -6.02 8.93
C VAL A 44 -9.99 -6.93 8.27
N SER A 45 -10.84 -6.38 7.40
CA SER A 45 -11.88 -7.17 6.72
C SER A 45 -11.27 -8.14 5.72
N SER A 46 -10.22 -7.74 5.00
CA SER A 46 -9.51 -8.62 4.06
C SER A 46 -8.81 -9.78 4.78
N ALA A 47 -8.22 -9.54 5.96
CA ALA A 47 -7.59 -10.58 6.75
C ALA A 47 -8.61 -11.62 7.23
N TRP A 48 -9.77 -11.16 7.71
CA TRP A 48 -10.87 -12.04 8.10
C TRP A 48 -11.41 -12.84 6.89
N LEU A 49 -11.63 -12.19 5.75
CA LEU A 49 -12.14 -12.83 4.54
C LEU A 49 -11.11 -13.72 3.82
N GLN A 50 -9.81 -13.56 4.04
CA GLN A 50 -8.78 -14.39 3.39
C GLN A 50 -8.15 -15.39 4.37
N GLY A 51 -8.43 -15.29 5.67
CA GLY A 51 -7.87 -16.17 6.70
C GLY A 51 -6.35 -16.04 6.86
N ARG A 52 -5.80 -14.85 6.58
CA ARG A 52 -4.35 -14.60 6.55
C ARG A 52 -4.01 -13.17 6.96
N PRO A 53 -2.77 -12.90 7.43
CA PRO A 53 -2.33 -11.52 7.63
C PRO A 53 -2.31 -10.76 6.30
N ILE A 54 -2.73 -9.50 6.37
CA ILE A 54 -2.77 -8.56 5.25
C ILE A 54 -2.04 -7.29 5.68
N ILE A 55 -1.07 -6.87 4.88
CA ILE A 55 -0.31 -5.64 5.08
C ILE A 55 -1.23 -4.45 4.80
N ALA A 56 -1.26 -3.47 5.69
CA ALA A 56 -2.01 -2.25 5.46
C ALA A 56 -1.31 -1.39 4.40
N ASP A 57 -2.06 -0.84 3.45
CA ASP A 57 -1.51 0.06 2.43
C ASP A 57 -1.06 1.40 3.06
N PRO A 58 0.26 1.67 3.13
CA PRO A 58 0.79 2.86 3.77
C PRO A 58 0.49 4.14 2.99
N LEU A 59 0.36 4.05 1.66
CA LEU A 59 0.01 5.19 0.81
C LEU A 59 -1.44 5.59 1.01
N TYR A 60 -2.33 4.61 1.18
CA TYR A 60 -3.73 4.86 1.49
C TYR A 60 -3.92 5.45 2.89
N GLN A 61 -3.22 4.93 3.91
CA GLN A 61 -3.22 5.50 5.25
C GLN A 61 -2.76 6.96 5.26
N LEU A 62 -1.69 7.25 4.52
CA LEU A 62 -1.21 8.62 4.34
C LEU A 62 -2.26 9.51 3.65
N SER A 63 -2.91 9.01 2.60
CA SER A 63 -3.98 9.75 1.92
C SER A 63 -5.15 10.08 2.85
N GLN A 64 -5.56 9.13 3.70
CA GLN A 64 -6.63 9.36 4.70
C GLN A 64 -6.23 10.47 5.69
N LYS A 65 -5.01 10.43 6.24
CA LYS A 65 -4.53 11.50 7.15
C LYS A 65 -4.49 12.87 6.47
N GLN A 66 -4.05 12.92 5.21
CA GLN A 66 -4.06 14.16 4.43
C GLN A 66 -5.48 14.66 4.13
N GLN A 67 -6.46 13.77 3.99
CA GLN A 67 -7.87 14.14 3.82
C GLN A 67 -8.48 14.66 5.12
N ALA A 68 -8.10 14.09 6.27
CA ALA A 68 -8.54 14.52 7.59
C ALA A 68 -7.90 15.85 8.05
N ALA A 69 -6.82 16.30 7.41
CA ALA A 69 -6.16 17.56 7.73
C ALA A 69 -7.09 18.77 7.48
N ALA A 70 -7.60 19.36 8.55
CA ALA A 70 -8.45 20.55 8.51
C ALA A 70 -7.65 21.84 8.27
N GLY A 71 -8.30 22.86 7.70
CA GLY A 71 -7.73 24.20 7.50
C GLY A 71 -6.98 24.42 6.18
N LEU A 72 -6.73 25.70 5.87
CA LEU A 72 -6.13 26.15 4.60
C LEU A 72 -4.70 25.60 4.43
N ASN A 73 -3.90 25.64 5.50
CA ASN A 73 -2.53 25.11 5.53
C ASN A 73 -2.49 23.60 5.26
N GLY A 74 -3.47 22.85 5.78
CA GLY A 74 -3.61 21.41 5.52
C GLY A 74 -3.90 21.13 4.04
N ARG A 75 -4.77 21.93 3.41
CA ARG A 75 -5.10 21.81 1.98
C ARG A 75 -3.91 22.12 1.07
N VAL A 76 -3.14 23.17 1.37
CA VAL A 76 -1.94 23.51 0.60
C VAL A 76 -0.87 22.41 0.72
N LYS A 77 -0.60 21.94 1.94
CA LYS A 77 0.33 20.82 2.17
C LYS A 77 -0.12 19.55 1.45
N LYS A 78 -1.43 19.25 1.45
CA LYS A 78 -2.01 18.12 0.71
C LYS A 78 -1.76 18.21 -0.79
N VAL A 79 -2.00 19.37 -1.40
CA VAL A 79 -1.79 19.56 -2.86
C VAL A 79 -0.31 19.41 -3.22
N LEU A 80 0.59 20.08 -2.47
CA LEU A 80 2.03 19.98 -2.68
C LEU A 80 2.50 18.53 -2.54
N ARG A 81 2.08 17.84 -1.49
CA ARG A 81 2.49 16.45 -1.25
C ARG A 81 1.98 15.52 -2.34
N ARG A 82 0.72 15.62 -2.78
CA ARG A 82 0.21 14.84 -3.93
C ARG A 82 1.01 15.09 -5.21
N ARG A 83 1.44 16.33 -5.45
CA ARG A 83 2.19 16.70 -6.65
C ARG A 83 3.65 16.22 -6.63
N PHE A 84 4.30 16.20 -5.47
CA PHE A 84 5.74 15.92 -5.36
C PHE A 84 6.10 14.57 -4.72
N GLN A 85 5.15 13.86 -4.10
CA GLN A 85 5.42 12.62 -3.36
C GLN A 85 6.06 11.52 -4.21
N HIS A 86 5.57 11.30 -5.43
CA HIS A 86 6.18 10.32 -6.33
C HIS A 86 7.63 10.69 -6.68
N LYS A 87 7.93 11.98 -6.88
CA LYS A 87 9.30 12.46 -7.13
C LYS A 87 10.21 12.27 -5.93
N ILE A 88 9.71 12.53 -4.73
CA ILE A 88 10.45 12.31 -3.47
C ILE A 88 10.76 10.81 -3.32
N LEU A 89 9.76 9.94 -3.50
CA LEU A 89 9.95 8.48 -3.42
C LEU A 89 10.99 7.99 -4.45
N LEU A 90 10.85 8.41 -5.71
CA LEU A 90 11.80 8.06 -6.76
C LEU A 90 13.21 8.57 -6.47
N SER A 91 13.37 9.83 -6.05
CA SER A 91 14.68 10.39 -5.70
C SER A 91 15.35 9.66 -4.54
N LYS A 92 14.57 9.11 -3.60
CA LYS A 92 15.10 8.37 -2.46
C LYS A 92 15.50 6.94 -2.82
N VAL A 93 14.73 6.28 -3.69
CA VAL A 93 15.08 4.96 -4.24
C VAL A 93 16.31 5.07 -5.15
N ALA A 94 16.38 6.08 -6.01
CA ALA A 94 17.50 6.32 -6.90
C ALA A 94 18.74 6.92 -6.19
N GLN A 95 18.60 7.38 -4.94
CA GLN A 95 19.62 8.13 -4.18
C GLN A 95 20.15 9.40 -4.88
N GLU A 96 19.38 9.96 -5.81
CA GLU A 96 19.79 11.10 -6.65
C GLU A 96 18.93 12.35 -6.41
N GLY A 97 19.53 13.52 -6.59
CA GLY A 97 18.86 14.82 -6.51
C GLY A 97 18.62 15.34 -5.08
N SER A 98 18.19 16.61 -4.98
CA SER A 98 17.98 17.29 -3.69
C SER A 98 16.74 16.81 -2.92
N LEU A 99 15.78 16.19 -3.63
CA LEU A 99 14.53 15.68 -3.03
C LEU A 99 14.73 14.44 -2.15
N ARG A 100 15.88 13.75 -2.26
CA ARG A 100 16.21 12.56 -1.43
C ARG A 100 16.29 12.88 0.06
N ASN A 101 16.62 14.12 0.41
CA ASN A 101 16.78 14.59 1.78
C ASN A 101 15.43 14.86 2.47
N PHE A 102 14.33 14.86 1.72
CA PHE A 102 13.00 15.03 2.32
C PHE A 102 12.61 13.79 3.11
N ALA A 103 12.03 14.03 4.29
CA ALA A 103 11.48 12.96 5.13
C ALA A 103 10.34 12.25 4.38
N ILE A 104 10.38 10.91 4.35
CA ILE A 104 9.23 10.11 3.92
C ILE A 104 8.19 10.17 5.06
N ALA A 105 6.92 10.03 4.67
CA ALA A 105 5.85 9.86 5.62
C ALA A 105 6.17 8.72 6.61
N PRO A 106 5.97 8.87 7.92
CA PRO A 106 6.19 7.77 8.86
C PRO A 106 5.35 6.54 8.50
N GLU A 107 4.22 6.71 7.83
CA GLU A 107 3.38 5.61 7.34
C GLU A 107 4.06 4.80 6.23
N CYS A 108 4.90 5.43 5.41
CA CYS A 108 5.61 4.79 4.31
C CYS A 108 7.08 4.48 4.65
N ALA A 109 7.51 4.77 5.88
CA ALA A 109 8.80 4.36 6.41
C ALA A 109 8.63 2.93 6.94
N VAL A 110 9.27 1.97 6.26
CA VAL A 110 9.35 0.56 6.68
C VAL A 110 10.51 0.42 7.65
#